data_AF-A0A2U1NFJ4-F1
#
_entry.id   AF-A0A2U1NFJ4-F1
#
_cell.length_a   1.000
_cell.length_b   1.000
_cell.length_c   1.000
_cell.angle_alpha   90.00
_cell.angle_beta   90.00
_cell.angle_gamma   90.00
#
_symmetry.space_group_name_H-M   'P 1'
#
loop_
_entity.id
_entity.type
_entity.pdbx_description
1 polymer ?
#
loop_
_entity_poly.entity_id
_entity_poly.type
_entity_poly.pdbx_seq_one_letter_code
_entity_poly.pdbx_strand_id
1 'polypeptide(L)'
;MVRCLCGKQAITRTSLTSANPGRRFYGCPDEGSSFRWIGWYDPEMCARSRMTIPGLLRRRNELEERLEVSQGDVWKWKIYLVLRWILFLIVYALG
;
A
#
# COMPACT_ATOMS: atom_id res chain seq x y z
N MET A 1 24.50 4.09 7.33
CA MET A 1 24.60 4.61 8.72
C MET A 1 23.87 5.94 8.80
N VAL A 2 22.89 6.08 9.70
CA VAL A 2 22.08 7.29 9.83
C VAL A 2 22.85 8.36 10.61
N ARG A 3 22.88 9.59 10.12
CA ARG A 3 23.54 10.74 10.77
C ARG A 3 22.50 11.73 11.28
N CYS A 4 22.77 12.32 12.44
CA CYS A 4 22.00 13.42 12.97
C CYS A 4 22.42 14.74 12.29
N LEU A 5 21.52 15.73 12.30
CA LEU A 5 21.79 17.09 11.82
C LEU A 5 22.91 17.80 12.60
N CYS A 6 23.19 17.38 13.85
CA CYS A 6 24.36 17.88 14.59
C CYS A 6 25.71 17.29 14.11
N GLY A 7 25.71 16.48 13.04
CA GLY A 7 26.90 15.84 12.46
C GLY A 7 27.28 14.49 13.10
N LYS A 8 26.76 14.18 14.29
CA LYS A 8 27.02 12.94 15.03
C LYS A 8 26.26 11.74 14.44
N GLN A 9 26.77 10.53 14.70
CA GLN A 9 26.07 9.29 14.35
C GLN A 9 24.78 9.16 15.16
N ALA A 10 23.67 8.82 14.50
CA ALA A 10 22.41 8.55 15.17
C ALA A 10 22.48 7.23 15.95
N ILE A 11 21.82 7.20 17.11
CA ILE A 11 21.65 6.00 17.92
C ILE A 11 20.24 5.44 17.75
N THR A 12 20.05 4.15 18.02
CA THR A 12 18.71 3.55 18.04
C THR A 12 18.15 3.61 19.45
N ARG A 13 16.96 4.19 19.60
CA ARG A 13 16.19 4.26 20.85
C ARG A 13 14.90 3.46 20.70
N THR A 14 14.30 3.09 21.83
CA THR A 14 13.00 2.42 21.90
C THR A 14 11.96 3.40 22.45
N SER A 15 10.84 3.55 21.77
CA SER A 15 9.73 4.37 22.23
C SER A 15 9.02 3.70 23.41
N LEU A 16 8.85 4.47 24.48
CA LEU A 16 8.09 4.09 25.68
C LEU A 16 6.73 4.78 25.73
N THR A 17 6.33 5.46 24.66
CA THR A 17 5.01 6.11 24.58
C THR A 17 3.92 5.06 24.40
N SER A 18 2.73 5.31 24.96
CA SER A 18 1.56 4.45 24.78
C SER A 18 1.11 4.34 23.32
N ALA A 19 1.39 5.36 22.50
CA ALA A 19 1.07 5.36 21.08
C ALA A 19 1.99 4.46 20.24
N ASN A 20 3.24 4.25 20.68
CA ASN A 20 4.24 3.47 19.95
C ASN A 20 5.10 2.63 20.91
N PRO A 21 4.52 1.75 21.73
CA PRO A 21 5.26 1.01 22.74
C PRO A 21 6.23 0.03 22.07
N GLY A 22 7.48 0.03 22.51
CA GLY A 22 8.51 -0.90 22.02
C GLY A 22 9.04 -0.60 20.60
N ARG A 23 8.50 0.40 19.90
CA ARG A 23 8.92 0.72 18.53
C ARG A 23 10.28 1.43 18.53
N ARG A 24 11.21 0.96 17.69
CA ARG A 24 12.58 1.51 17.63
C ARG A 24 12.69 2.65 16.63
N PHE A 25 13.45 3.69 16.96
CA PHE A 25 13.68 4.85 16.10
C PHE A 25 15.14 5.34 16.19
N TYR A 26 15.60 6.05 15.17
CA TYR A 26 16.86 6.76 15.17
C TYR A 26 16.71 8.12 15.85
N GLY A 27 17.63 8.44 16.77
CA GLY A 27 17.66 9.71 17.47
C GLY A 27 19.07 10.28 17.64
N CYS A 28 19.15 11.58 17.92
CA CYS A 28 20.41 12.22 18.27
C CYS A 28 20.97 11.64 19.57
N PRO A 29 22.28 11.33 19.63
CA PRO A 29 22.91 10.84 20.87
C PRO A 29 22.86 11.88 21.99
N ASP A 30 22.89 13.18 21.68
CA ASP A 30 22.81 14.24 22.69
C ASP A 30 21.36 14.43 23.17
N GLU A 31 21.11 14.23 24.47
CA GLU A 31 19.77 14.32 25.06
C GLU A 31 19.18 15.73 25.04
N GLY A 32 20.04 16.76 25.10
CA GLY A 32 19.66 18.17 25.01
C GLY A 32 19.45 18.69 23.59
N SER A 33 19.65 17.84 22.57
CA SER A 33 19.50 18.26 21.17
C SER A 33 18.03 18.49 20.81
N SER A 34 17.77 19.52 20.00
CA SER A 34 16.50 19.70 19.33
C SER A 34 16.18 18.57 18.33
N PHE A 35 17.20 17.85 17.84
CA PHE A 35 17.08 16.80 16.83
C PHE A 35 16.90 15.39 17.43
N ARG A 36 16.03 15.27 18.45
CA ARG A 36 15.88 14.01 19.23
C ARG A 36 15.30 12.85 18.44
N TRP A 37 14.46 13.12 17.44
CA TRP A 37 13.87 12.12 16.55
C TRP A 37 14.34 12.39 15.12
N ILE A 38 14.79 11.34 14.43
CA ILE A 38 15.30 11.40 13.05
C ILE A 38 14.40 10.58 12.12
N GLY A 39 13.94 9.42 12.57
CA GLY A 39 13.10 8.53 11.77
C GLY A 39 12.96 7.15 12.42
N TRP A 40 12.05 6.31 11.90
CA TRP A 40 11.87 4.95 12.42
C TRP A 40 13.05 4.05 12.06
N TYR A 41 13.40 3.14 12.97
CA TYR A 41 14.34 2.06 12.71
C TYR A 41 13.55 0.91 12.09
N ASP A 42 13.86 0.56 10.86
CA ASP A 42 13.32 -0.61 10.20
C ASP A 42 14.35 -1.74 10.27
N PRO A 43 14.11 -2.81 11.06
CA PRO A 43 14.99 -3.97 11.06
C PRO A 43 15.01 -4.63 9.69
N GLU A 44 16.11 -5.31 9.36
CA GLU A 44 16.11 -6.14 8.15
C GLU A 44 15.00 -7.18 8.24
N MET A 45 14.21 -7.27 7.17
CA MET A 45 13.21 -8.31 7.03
C MET A 45 13.88 -9.68 7.06
N CYS A 46 13.23 -10.65 7.74
CA CYS A 46 13.74 -12.01 7.78
C CYS A 46 13.82 -12.60 6.36
N ALA A 47 14.77 -13.52 6.13
CA ALA A 47 15.04 -14.07 4.80
C ALA A 47 13.79 -14.69 4.15
N ARG A 48 12.94 -15.35 4.96
CA ARG A 48 11.67 -15.91 4.50
C ARG A 48 10.72 -14.82 3.98
N SER A 49 10.52 -13.75 4.75
CA SER A 49 9.64 -12.64 4.35
C SER A 49 10.14 -11.97 3.07
N ARG A 50 11.45 -11.78 2.91
CA ARG A 50 12.04 -11.23 1.69
C ARG A 50 11.76 -12.07 0.44
N MET A 51 11.61 -13.40 0.59
CA MET A 51 11.27 -14.29 -0.53
C MET A 51 9.75 -14.37 -0.77
N THR A 52 8.95 -14.46 0.29
CA THR A 52 7.51 -14.71 0.17
C THR A 52 6.71 -13.45 -0.20
N ILE A 53 7.01 -12.30 0.41
CA ILE A 53 6.24 -11.05 0.22
C ILE A 53 6.19 -10.63 -1.26
N PRO A 54 7.31 -10.59 -2.01
CA PRO A 54 7.26 -10.21 -3.43
C PRO A 54 6.42 -11.17 -4.30
N GLY A 55 6.38 -12.46 -3.95
CA GLY A 55 5.53 -13.43 -4.64
C GLY A 55 4.04 -13.17 -4.39
N LEU A 56 3.67 -12.89 -3.14
CA LEU A 56 2.29 -12.55 -2.77
C LEU A 56 1.83 -11.25 -3.42
N LEU A 57 2.68 -10.22 -3.45
CA LEU A 57 2.36 -8.95 -4.09
C LEU A 57 2.13 -9.09 -5.59
N ARG A 58 2.98 -9.85 -6.29
CA ARG A 58 2.77 -10.13 -7.72
C ARG A 58 1.44 -10.83 -7.97
N ARG A 59 1.15 -11.91 -7.24
CA ARG A 59 -0.11 -12.65 -7.38
C ARG A 59 -1.33 -11.76 -7.09
N ARG A 60 -1.25 -10.90 -6.06
CA ARG A 60 -2.34 -9.96 -5.77
C ARG A 60 -2.57 -9.00 -6.93
N ASN A 61 -1.51 -8.39 -7.46
CA ASN A 61 -1.62 -7.46 -8.59
C ASN A 61 -2.19 -8.15 -9.84
N GLU A 62 -1.76 -9.39 -10.14
CA GLU A 62 -2.32 -10.20 -11.24
C GLU A 62 -3.82 -10.49 -11.05
N LEU A 63 -4.27 -10.71 -9.80
CA LEU A 63 -5.68 -10.93 -9.49
C LEU A 63 -6.49 -9.63 -9.62
N GLU A 64 -5.95 -8.50 -9.16
CA GLU A 64 -6.57 -7.18 -9.30
C GLU A 64 -6.77 -6.82 -10.78
N GLU A 65 -5.75 -7.01 -11.62
CA GLU A 65 -5.85 -6.79 -13.07
C GLU A 65 -6.92 -7.67 -13.73
N ARG A 66 -6.97 -8.96 -13.38
CA ARG A 66 -8.01 -9.88 -13.89
C ARG A 66 -9.42 -9.46 -13.47
N LEU A 67 -9.56 -8.97 -12.24
CA LEU A 67 -10.84 -8.46 -11.74
C LEU A 67 -11.28 -7.22 -12.51
N GLU A 68 -10.38 -6.27 -12.75
CA GLU A 68 -10.66 -5.05 -13.52
C GLU A 68 -11.13 -5.39 -14.94
N VAL A 69 -10.43 -6.31 -15.63
CA VAL A 69 -10.83 -6.79 -16.96
C VAL A 69 -12.21 -7.44 -16.91
N SER A 70 -12.44 -8.35 -15.96
CA SER A 70 -13.72 -9.05 -15.82
C SER A 70 -14.87 -8.09 -15.53
N GLN A 71 -14.65 -7.07 -14.70
CA GLN A 71 -15.65 -6.05 -14.40
C GLN A 71 -15.97 -5.20 -15.65
N GLY A 72 -14.94 -4.85 -16.43
CA GLY A 72 -15.12 -4.14 -17.69
C GLY A 72 -15.98 -4.94 -18.68
N ASP A 73 -15.77 -6.24 -18.79
CA ASP A 73 -16.58 -7.09 -19.67
C ASP A 73 -18.02 -7.22 -19.18
N VAL A 74 -18.24 -7.43 -17.87
CA VAL A 74 -19.58 -7.43 -17.27
C VAL A 74 -20.30 -6.10 -17.56
N TRP A 75 -19.61 -4.97 -17.45
CA TRP A 75 -20.16 -3.65 -17.77
C TRP A 75 -20.57 -3.52 -19.24
N LYS A 76 -19.71 -3.94 -20.17
CA LYS A 76 -20.03 -3.98 -21.61
C LYS A 76 -21.29 -4.82 -21.86
N TRP A 77 -21.37 -6.03 -21.30
CA TRP A 77 -22.53 -6.90 -21.48
C TRP A 77 -23.83 -6.31 -20.92
N LYS A 78 -23.76 -5.60 -19.79
CA LYS A 78 -24.91 -4.85 -19.27
C LYS A 78 -25.37 -3.77 -20.26
N ILE A 79 -24.45 -3.03 -20.86
CA ILE A 79 -24.77 -2.03 -21.89
C ILE A 79 -25.42 -2.71 -23.11
N TYR A 80 -24.83 -3.80 -23.63
CA TYR A 80 -25.41 -4.54 -24.76
C TYR A 80 -26.82 -5.03 -24.48
N LEU A 81 -27.07 -5.55 -23.27
CA LEU A 81 -28.41 -5.97 -22.85
C LEU A 81 -29.38 -4.78 -22.87
N VAL A 82 -29.03 -3.64 -22.27
CA VAL A 82 -29.88 -2.44 -22.26
C VAL A 82 -30.15 -1.93 -23.68
N LEU A 83 -29.14 -1.82 -24.53
CA LEU A 83 -29.29 -1.38 -25.91
C LEU A 83 -30.21 -2.31 -26.71
N ARG A 84 -30.10 -3.62 -26.52
CA ARG A 84 -30.98 -4.61 -27.15
C ARG A 84 -32.43 -4.45 -26.71
N TRP A 85 -32.69 -4.20 -25.43
CA TRP A 85 -34.05 -3.94 -24.92
C TRP A 85 -34.63 -2.63 -25.47
N ILE A 86 -33.83 -1.56 -25.54
CA ILE A 86 -34.26 -0.28 -26.13
C ILE A 86 -34.65 -0.48 -27.60
N LEU A 87 -33.80 -1.16 -28.38
CA LEU A 87 -34.08 -1.45 -29.79
C LEU A 87 -35.37 -2.26 -29.95
N PHE A 88 -35.57 -3.28 -29.12
CA PHE A 88 -36.81 -4.08 -29.11
C PHE A 88 -38.05 -3.21 -28.85
N LEU A 89 -37.99 -2.31 -27.86
CA LEU A 89 -39.08 -1.39 -27.55
C LEU A 89 -39.37 -0.42 -28.70
N ILE A 90 -38.32 0.10 -29.36
CA ILE A 90 -38.47 0.99 -30.53
C ILE A 90 -39.16 0.27 -31.69
N VAL A 91 -38.71 -0.95 -32.02
CA VAL A 91 -39.32 -1.75 -33.10
C VAL A 91 -40.79 -2.06 -32.78
N TYR A 92 -41.10 -2.43 -31.54
CA TYR A 92 -42.47 -2.70 -31.10
C TYR A 92 -43.35 -1.44 -31.07
N ALA A 93 -42.80 -0.26 -30.75
CA ALA A 93 -43.56 0.99 -30.72
C ALA A 93 -43.78 1.59 -32.12
N LEU A 94 -42.95 1.24 -33.09
CA LEU A 94 -43.00 1.76 -34.47
C LEU A 94 -43.63 0.78 -35.47
N GLY A 95 -43.88 -0.47 -35.09
CA GLY A 95 -44.55 -1.50 -35.90
C GLY A 95 -45.97 -1.77 -35.39
#